data_AF-A0A914QYE4-F1
#
_entry.id   AF-A0A914QYE4-F1
#
_cell.length_a   1.000
_cell.length_b   1.000
_cell.length_c   1.000
_cell.angle_alpha   90.00
_cell.angle_beta   90.00
_cell.angle_gamma   90.00
#
_symmetry.space_group_name_H-M   'P 1'
#
loop_
_entity.id
_entity.type
_entity.pdbx_description
1 polymer ?
#
loop_
_entity_poly.entity_id
_entity_poly.type
_entity_poly.pdbx_seq_one_letter_code
_entity_poly.pdbx_strand_id
1 'polypeptide(L)'
;MLRKEKGVEIKSLEIITNPTEFIKTEEDPIGSGSFSKVYKGTWKDQVVAIKVAFVEGRKSIFKEFQIYEKVSHPYILPAFGAHFGIENTLILALRKHNLTDYFYDYGSNLNFIQLKQYCIQVADALRYLHEKGILHCDLKIDNILVKDERGESVEISDFGCAIDLKFDHNPVVNVKKI
;
A
#
# COMPACT_ATOMS: atom_id res chain seq x y z
N MET A 1 0.82 17.49 -3.68
CA MET A 1 -0.65 17.45 -3.54
C MET A 1 -0.93 17.07 -2.09
N LEU A 2 -1.56 17.96 -1.32
CA LEU A 2 -1.74 17.80 0.13
C LEU A 2 -2.70 16.64 0.41
N ARG A 3 -2.35 15.73 1.33
CA ARG A 3 -3.20 14.63 1.80
C ARG A 3 -3.83 15.01 3.14
N LYS A 4 -5.14 14.83 3.30
CA LYS A 4 -5.83 14.98 4.60
C LYS A 4 -6.55 13.67 4.95
N GLU A 5 -6.08 12.99 5.98
CA GLU A 5 -6.89 12.12 6.82
C GLU A 5 -6.64 12.53 8.28
N LYS A 6 -7.72 12.74 9.05
CA LYS A 6 -7.74 12.96 10.51
C LYS A 6 -6.54 13.75 11.08
N GLY A 7 -6.45 15.04 10.73
CA GLY A 7 -5.70 16.03 11.51
C GLY A 7 -4.18 16.04 11.35
N VAL A 8 -3.58 15.23 10.48
CA VAL A 8 -2.13 15.31 10.19
C VAL A 8 -1.91 15.66 8.73
N GLU A 9 -1.28 16.80 8.51
CA GLU A 9 -0.88 17.30 7.19
C GLU A 9 0.44 16.62 6.79
N ILE A 10 0.36 15.48 6.10
CA ILE A 10 1.55 14.73 5.69
C ILE A 10 2.10 15.36 4.40
N LYS A 11 3.16 16.17 4.55
CA LYS A 11 3.79 16.94 3.46
C LYS A 11 4.65 16.09 2.51
N SER A 12 5.11 14.92 2.94
CA SER A 12 5.90 13.95 2.17
C SER A 12 6.02 12.63 2.96
N LEU A 13 6.35 11.52 2.29
CA LEU A 13 6.77 10.31 3.00
C LEU A 13 8.03 10.58 3.84
N GLU A 14 8.09 10.00 5.03
CA GLU A 14 9.18 10.23 5.98
C GLU A 14 10.15 9.04 6.01
N ILE A 15 11.46 9.33 5.98
CA ILE A 15 12.49 8.35 6.33
C ILE A 15 12.72 8.44 7.83
N ILE A 16 12.26 7.42 8.55
CA ILE A 16 12.34 7.33 10.01
C ILE A 16 13.71 6.77 10.37
N THR A 17 14.55 7.57 11.03
CA THR A 17 15.92 7.16 11.37
C THR A 17 16.00 6.45 12.71
N ASN A 18 15.10 6.73 13.65
CA ASN A 18 15.08 6.07 14.95
C ASN A 18 13.92 5.04 15.01
N PRO A 19 14.20 3.73 15.12
CA PRO A 19 13.18 2.70 15.12
C PRO A 19 12.23 2.76 16.33
N THR A 20 12.54 3.55 17.37
CA THR A 20 11.63 3.77 18.50
C THR A 20 10.49 4.74 18.20
N GLU A 21 10.52 5.42 17.04
CA GLU A 21 9.46 6.35 16.64
C GLU A 21 8.15 5.65 16.22
N PHE A 22 8.21 4.35 15.94
CA PHE A 22 7.05 3.50 15.69
C PHE A 22 7.12 2.25 16.57
N ILE A 23 5.97 1.77 17.03
CA ILE A 23 5.89 0.65 17.98
C ILE A 23 4.88 -0.36 17.49
N LYS A 24 5.27 -1.64 17.35
CA LYS A 24 4.33 -2.74 17.14
C LYS A 24 3.55 -2.95 18.44
N THR A 25 2.23 -2.86 18.41
CA THR A 25 1.39 -2.97 19.61
C THR A 25 0.96 -4.40 19.93
N GLU A 26 1.18 -5.32 18.99
CA GLU A 26 0.76 -6.72 19.06
C GLU A 26 1.93 -7.60 18.58
N GLU A 27 2.13 -8.78 19.19
CA GLU A 27 3.21 -9.71 18.82
C GLU A 27 2.87 -10.49 17.55
N ASP A 28 1.59 -10.84 17.37
CA ASP A 28 1.12 -11.56 16.20
C ASP A 28 0.88 -10.61 15.02
N PRO A 29 1.26 -11.02 13.79
CA PRO A 29 0.98 -10.22 12.61
C PRO A 29 -0.51 -10.24 12.26
N ILE A 30 -1.04 -9.08 11.86
CA ILE A 30 -2.40 -8.95 11.30
C ILE A 30 -2.48 -9.40 9.83
N GLY A 31 -1.33 -9.61 9.19
CA GLY A 31 -1.24 -10.16 7.85
C GLY A 31 0.15 -10.72 7.57
N SER A 32 0.23 -11.80 6.82
CA SER A 32 1.51 -12.42 6.43
C SER A 32 1.49 -12.72 4.94
N GLY A 33 2.47 -12.17 4.21
CA GLY A 33 2.72 -12.48 2.81
C GLY A 33 4.02 -13.27 2.64
N SER A 34 4.39 -13.54 1.39
CA SER A 34 5.61 -14.29 1.05
C SER A 34 6.90 -13.55 1.41
N PHE A 35 6.87 -12.21 1.48
CA PHE A 35 8.08 -11.38 1.63
C PHE A 35 8.03 -10.44 2.84
N SER A 36 6.94 -10.44 3.60
CA SER A 36 6.74 -9.52 4.71
C SER A 36 5.66 -9.99 5.69
N LYS A 37 5.73 -9.47 6.91
CA LYS A 37 4.63 -9.49 7.87
C LYS A 37 4.11 -8.08 8.09
N VAL A 38 2.83 -7.95 8.38
CA VAL A 38 2.18 -6.68 8.72
C VAL A 38 1.71 -6.77 10.16
N TYR A 39 2.08 -5.77 10.95
CA TYR A 39 1.71 -5.64 12.35
C TYR A 39 0.85 -4.41 12.56
N LYS A 40 -0.06 -4.46 13.53
CA LYS A 40 -0.67 -3.25 14.04
C LYS A 40 0.31 -2.53 14.96
N GLY A 41 0.33 -1.21 14.90
CA GLY A 41 1.21 -0.42 15.73
C GLY A 41 0.81 1.04 15.85
N THR A 42 1.70 1.84 16.43
CA THR A 42 1.55 3.28 16.59
C THR A 42 2.72 4.03 15.99
N TRP A 43 2.44 5.21 15.41
CA TRP A 43 3.43 6.18 14.95
C TRP A 43 2.84 7.59 15.08
N LYS A 44 3.54 8.50 15.77
CA LYS A 44 3.06 9.88 16.06
C LYS A 44 1.62 9.91 16.61
N ASP A 45 1.36 9.05 17.60
CA ASP A 45 0.05 8.84 18.24
C ASP A 45 -1.08 8.35 17.31
N GLN A 46 -0.77 7.99 16.06
CA GLN A 46 -1.71 7.39 15.12
C GLN A 46 -1.59 5.87 15.12
N VAL A 47 -2.72 5.19 15.02
CA VAL A 47 -2.75 3.73 14.80
C VAL A 47 -2.47 3.44 13.32
N VAL A 48 -1.48 2.58 13.08
CA VAL A 48 -0.91 2.33 11.75
C VAL A 48 -0.71 0.84 11.49
N ALA A 49 -0.54 0.48 10.21
CA ALA A 49 -0.03 -0.81 9.79
C ALA A 49 1.49 -0.72 9.55
N ILE A 50 2.24 -1.64 10.14
CA ILE A 50 3.70 -1.70 10.10
C ILE A 50 4.09 -2.94 9.30
N LYS A 51 4.41 -2.76 8.01
CA LYS A 51 4.88 -3.83 7.13
C LYS A 51 6.38 -4.02 7.32
N VAL A 52 6.78 -5.18 7.82
CA VAL A 52 8.17 -5.57 8.09
C VAL A 52 8.59 -6.58 7.03
N ALA A 53 9.63 -6.27 6.27
CA ALA A 53 10.16 -7.17 5.25
C ALA A 53 11.00 -8.30 5.86
N PHE A 54 10.85 -9.50 5.30
CA PHE A 54 11.85 -10.56 5.46
C PHE A 54 13.14 -10.19 4.73
N VAL A 55 14.21 -10.97 4.95
CA VAL A 55 15.52 -10.73 4.34
C VAL A 55 15.42 -10.68 2.81
N GLU A 56 14.68 -11.61 2.23
CA GLU A 56 14.40 -11.74 0.79
C GLU A 56 13.54 -10.58 0.26
N GLY A 57 12.69 -10.01 1.13
CA GLY A 57 11.76 -8.92 0.82
C GLY A 57 12.37 -7.52 0.86
N ARG A 58 13.63 -7.36 1.30
CA ARG A 58 14.26 -6.03 1.49
C ARG A 58 14.29 -5.18 0.21
N LYS A 59 14.50 -5.81 -0.95
CA LYS A 59 14.46 -5.10 -2.25
C LYS A 59 13.03 -4.70 -2.64
N SER A 60 12.07 -5.58 -2.39
CA SER A 60 10.66 -5.35 -2.71
C SER A 60 10.08 -4.20 -1.91
N ILE A 61 10.33 -4.14 -0.59
CA ILE A 61 9.82 -3.04 0.25
C ILE A 61 10.46 -1.69 -0.10
N PHE A 62 11.72 -1.68 -0.56
CA PHE A 62 12.36 -0.46 -1.05
C PHE A 62 11.71 0.02 -2.35
N LYS A 63 11.44 -0.88 -3.30
CA LYS A 63 10.69 -0.54 -4.53
C LYS A 63 9.30 -0.02 -4.20
N GLU A 64 8.60 -0.70 -3.29
CA GLU A 64 7.27 -0.29 -2.83
C GLU A 64 7.30 1.13 -2.23
N PHE A 65 8.30 1.45 -1.40
CA PHE A 65 8.50 2.80 -0.89
C PHE A 65 8.68 3.82 -2.03
N GLN A 66 9.51 3.52 -3.03
CA GLN A 66 9.72 4.41 -4.19
C GLN A 66 8.46 4.65 -5.02
N ILE A 67 7.55 3.66 -5.08
CA ILE A 67 6.24 3.85 -5.70
C ILE A 67 5.41 4.82 -4.87
N TYR A 68 5.34 4.62 -3.55
CA TYR A 68 4.60 5.50 -2.64
C TYR A 68 5.06 6.95 -2.69
N GLU A 69 6.36 7.22 -2.95
CA GLU A 69 6.89 8.58 -3.15
C GLU A 69 6.25 9.31 -4.35
N LYS A 70 5.76 8.58 -5.34
CA LYS A 70 5.29 9.11 -6.63
C LYS A 70 3.77 9.17 -6.76
N VAL A 71 3.04 8.44 -5.93
CA VAL A 71 1.59 8.24 -6.05
C VAL A 71 0.86 8.89 -4.90
N SER A 72 -0.29 9.50 -5.15
CA SER A 72 -1.17 10.10 -4.15
C SER A 72 -2.58 10.17 -4.74
N HIS A 73 -3.45 9.26 -4.33
CA HIS A 73 -4.79 9.10 -4.91
C HIS A 73 -5.78 8.70 -3.82
N PRO A 74 -7.06 9.15 -3.85
CA PRO A 74 -8.07 8.81 -2.83
C PRO A 74 -8.34 7.30 -2.69
N TYR A 75 -8.05 6.51 -3.74
CA TYR A 75 -8.22 5.05 -3.78
C TYR A 75 -6.88 4.29 -3.82
N ILE A 76 -5.81 4.90 -3.29
CA ILE A 76 -4.53 4.24 -3.02
C ILE A 76 -4.26 4.41 -1.53
N LEU A 77 -3.90 3.31 -0.86
CA LEU A 77 -3.64 3.31 0.57
C LEU A 77 -2.53 4.33 0.92
N PRO A 78 -2.77 5.23 1.88
CA PRO A 78 -1.72 6.16 2.30
C PRO A 78 -0.54 5.43 2.95
N ALA A 79 0.66 5.76 2.49
CA ALA A 79 1.91 5.46 3.18
C ALA A 79 2.43 6.73 3.87
N PHE A 80 2.95 6.57 5.09
CA PHE A 80 3.38 7.65 5.97
C PHE A 80 4.90 7.77 6.02
N GLY A 81 5.60 6.65 6.03
CA GLY A 81 7.06 6.65 6.06
C GLY A 81 7.65 5.25 5.97
N ALA A 82 8.97 5.18 6.01
CA ALA A 82 9.71 3.93 6.05
C ALA A 82 10.91 4.04 7.00
N HIS A 83 11.31 2.90 7.55
CA HIS A 83 12.56 2.72 8.26
C HIS A 83 13.42 1.69 7.53
N PHE A 84 14.67 2.03 7.25
CA PHE A 84 15.61 1.12 6.60
C PHE A 84 16.79 0.87 7.55
N GLY A 85 16.81 -0.32 8.15
CA GLY A 85 17.76 -0.68 9.21
C GLY A 85 17.93 -2.19 9.35
N ILE A 86 17.93 -2.68 10.59
CA ILE A 86 17.96 -4.13 10.86
C ILE A 86 16.71 -4.80 10.25
N GLU A 87 15.55 -4.18 10.46
CA GLU A 87 14.29 -4.53 9.81
C GLU A 87 13.90 -3.40 8.86
N ASN A 88 13.72 -3.72 7.57
CA ASN A 88 13.15 -2.76 6.64
C ASN A 88 11.64 -2.70 6.86
N THR A 89 11.11 -1.51 7.06
CA THR A 89 9.74 -1.30 7.52
C THR A 89 9.06 -0.21 6.72
N LEU A 90 7.77 -0.39 6.41
CA LEU A 90 6.92 0.62 5.81
C LEU A 90 5.74 0.88 6.75
N ILE A 91 5.46 2.16 7.01
CA ILE A 91 4.39 2.63 7.86
C ILE A 91 3.23 3.09 6.97
N LEU A 92 2.09 2.41 7.10
CA LEU A 92 0.92 2.55 6.25
C LEU A 92 -0.32 2.90 7.08
N ALA A 93 -1.35 3.46 6.43
CA ALA A 93 -2.67 3.56 7.02
C ALA A 93 -3.19 2.16 7.39
N LEU A 94 -3.70 2.00 8.62
CA LEU A 94 -4.35 0.76 9.02
C LEU A 94 -5.77 0.71 8.45
N ARG A 95 -6.13 -0.42 7.85
CA ARG A 95 -7.50 -0.78 7.45
C ARG A 95 -7.89 -2.09 8.11
N LYS A 96 -9.16 -2.20 8.49
CA LYS A 96 -9.67 -3.33 9.26
C LYS A 96 -9.80 -4.59 8.41
N HIS A 97 -10.18 -4.43 7.14
CA HIS A 97 -10.43 -5.54 6.23
C HIS A 97 -9.80 -5.27 4.87
N ASN A 98 -9.22 -6.31 4.26
CA ASN A 98 -9.16 -6.40 2.81
C ASN A 98 -10.56 -6.79 2.27
N LEU A 99 -10.75 -6.73 0.96
CA LEU A 99 -12.04 -7.09 0.38
C LEU A 99 -12.33 -8.59 0.57
N THR A 100 -11.36 -9.50 0.52
CA THR A 100 -11.61 -10.94 0.74
C THR A 100 -12.32 -11.18 2.07
N ASP A 101 -11.77 -10.64 3.15
CA ASP A 101 -12.32 -10.77 4.51
C ASP A 101 -13.65 -10.02 4.62
N TYR A 102 -13.75 -8.82 4.02
CA TYR A 102 -14.98 -8.04 4.04
C TYR A 102 -16.13 -8.77 3.32
N PHE A 103 -15.85 -9.42 2.20
CA PHE A 103 -16.84 -10.22 1.47
C PHE A 103 -17.22 -11.48 2.25
N TYR A 104 -16.28 -12.10 2.96
CA TYR A 104 -16.58 -13.23 3.82
C TYR A 104 -17.53 -12.85 4.96
N ASP A 105 -17.27 -11.74 5.64
CA ASP A 105 -18.04 -11.28 6.80
C ASP A 105 -19.37 -10.61 6.41
N TYR A 106 -19.40 -9.84 5.32
CA TYR A 106 -20.50 -8.94 4.97
C TYR A 106 -21.07 -9.14 3.55
N GLY A 107 -20.55 -10.08 2.77
CA GLY A 107 -20.87 -10.23 1.35
C GLY A 107 -22.35 -10.49 1.05
N SER A 108 -23.09 -11.09 1.98
CA SER A 108 -24.54 -11.29 1.86
C SER A 108 -25.35 -9.98 1.86
N ASN A 109 -24.78 -8.90 2.40
CA ASN A 109 -25.40 -7.58 2.47
C ASN A 109 -24.94 -6.64 1.35
N LEU A 110 -23.93 -7.03 0.56
CA LEU A 110 -23.42 -6.24 -0.55
C LEU A 110 -24.40 -6.24 -1.71
N ASN A 111 -24.84 -5.06 -2.13
CA ASN A 111 -25.68 -4.92 -3.31
C ASN A 111 -24.84 -4.60 -4.56
N PHE A 112 -25.43 -4.76 -5.74
CA PHE A 112 -24.77 -4.51 -7.01
C PHE A 112 -24.25 -3.07 -7.17
N ILE A 113 -24.93 -2.08 -6.55
CA ILE A 113 -24.51 -0.67 -6.62
C ILE A 113 -23.16 -0.50 -5.91
N GLN A 114 -22.99 -1.09 -4.74
CA GLN A 114 -21.75 -1.03 -3.97
C GLN A 114 -20.61 -1.77 -4.68
N LEU A 115 -20.88 -2.96 -5.24
CA LEU A 115 -19.90 -3.69 -6.05
C LEU A 115 -19.44 -2.87 -7.27
N LYS A 116 -20.38 -2.23 -7.97
CA LYS A 116 -20.08 -1.35 -9.09
C LYS A 116 -19.23 -0.15 -8.64
N GLN A 117 -19.51 0.43 -7.47
CA GLN A 117 -18.71 1.53 -6.91
C GLN A 117 -17.28 1.08 -6.65
N TYR A 118 -17.05 -0.08 -6.03
CA TYR A 118 -15.69 -0.61 -5.83
C TYR A 118 -14.93 -0.76 -7.15
N CYS A 119 -15.56 -1.33 -8.18
CA CYS A 119 -14.95 -1.44 -9.51
C CYS A 119 -14.54 -0.09 -10.09
N ILE A 120 -15.39 0.94 -9.95
CA ILE A 120 -15.10 2.30 -10.44
C ILE A 120 -13.91 2.90 -9.68
N GLN A 121 -13.88 2.77 -8.35
CA GLN A 121 -12.81 3.31 -7.50
C GLN A 121 -11.45 2.66 -7.82
N VAL A 122 -11.44 1.33 -7.97
CA VAL A 122 -10.24 0.57 -8.37
C VAL A 122 -9.80 0.96 -9.79
N ALA A 123 -10.73 1.06 -10.74
CA ALA A 123 -10.40 1.47 -12.11
C ALA A 123 -9.83 2.89 -12.18
N ASP A 124 -10.32 3.82 -11.36
CA ASP A 124 -9.81 5.19 -11.28
C ASP A 124 -8.38 5.24 -10.72
N ALA A 125 -8.10 4.48 -9.64
CA ALA A 125 -6.72 4.34 -9.13
C ALA A 125 -5.77 3.70 -10.16
N LEU A 126 -6.22 2.68 -10.89
CA LEU A 126 -5.39 2.05 -11.93
C LEU A 126 -5.12 3.00 -13.09
N ARG A 127 -6.12 3.75 -13.55
CA ARG A 127 -5.95 4.80 -14.56
C ARG A 127 -4.87 5.79 -14.10
N TYR A 128 -4.95 6.27 -12.86
CA TYR A 128 -3.95 7.16 -12.28
C TYR A 128 -2.54 6.56 -12.23
N LEU A 129 -2.40 5.29 -11.84
CA LEU A 129 -1.11 4.59 -11.83
C LEU A 129 -0.54 4.45 -13.24
N HIS A 130 -1.36 4.06 -14.20
CA HIS A 130 -0.96 3.87 -15.60
C HIS A 130 -0.54 5.18 -16.25
N GLU A 131 -1.25 6.29 -16.00
CA GLU A 131 -0.84 7.64 -16.46
C GLU A 131 0.54 8.06 -15.92
N LYS A 132 0.93 7.55 -14.76
CA LYS A 132 2.27 7.76 -14.19
C LYS A 132 3.33 6.81 -14.74
N GLY A 133 2.94 5.79 -15.49
CA GLY A 133 3.83 4.73 -15.98
C GLY A 133 4.11 3.65 -14.93
N ILE A 134 3.22 3.46 -13.96
CA ILE A 134 3.35 2.48 -12.88
C ILE A 134 2.36 1.34 -13.13
N LEU A 135 2.85 0.11 -13.14
CA LEU A 135 2.04 -1.11 -13.19
C LEU A 135 2.01 -1.75 -11.80
N HIS A 136 0.83 -2.10 -11.29
CA HIS A 136 0.71 -2.72 -9.97
C HIS A 136 1.26 -4.16 -9.94
N CYS A 137 1.02 -4.92 -11.01
CA CYS A 137 1.49 -6.30 -11.24
C CYS A 137 1.01 -7.39 -10.25
N ASP A 138 0.43 -7.04 -9.11
CA ASP A 138 -0.23 -7.99 -8.18
C ASP A 138 -1.62 -7.49 -7.74
N LEU A 139 -2.45 -7.04 -8.68
CA LEU A 139 -3.81 -6.59 -8.33
C LEU A 139 -4.72 -7.81 -8.12
N LYS A 140 -5.21 -7.96 -6.89
CA LYS A 140 -6.17 -8.98 -6.47
C LYS A 140 -7.03 -8.45 -5.34
N ILE A 141 -8.11 -9.17 -5.02
CA ILE A 141 -9.07 -8.77 -3.99
C ILE A 141 -8.43 -8.62 -2.60
N ASP A 142 -7.41 -9.41 -2.29
CA ASP A 142 -6.64 -9.32 -1.03
C ASP A 142 -5.84 -8.02 -0.88
N ASN A 143 -5.51 -7.39 -2.01
CA ASN A 143 -4.72 -6.15 -2.07
C ASN A 143 -5.61 -4.91 -2.18
N ILE A 144 -6.94 -5.07 -2.10
CA ILE A 144 -7.90 -3.97 -2.07
C ILE A 144 -8.45 -3.88 -0.64
N LEU A 145 -8.22 -2.76 0.03
CA LEU A 145 -8.60 -2.55 1.43
C LEU A 145 -9.85 -1.70 1.56
N VAL A 146 -10.69 -2.00 2.54
CA VAL A 146 -11.88 -1.21 2.84
C VAL A 146 -11.48 -0.01 3.69
N LYS A 147 -11.76 1.19 3.19
CA LYS A 147 -11.30 2.46 3.77
C LYS A 147 -11.99 2.79 5.10
N ASP A 148 -13.26 2.43 5.22
CA ASP A 148 -14.12 2.77 6.35
C ASP A 148 -15.03 1.60 6.75
N GLU A 149 -15.58 1.65 7.97
CA GLU A 149 -16.43 0.57 8.51
C GLU A 149 -17.75 0.39 7.74
N ARG A 150 -18.18 1.39 6.98
CA ARG A 150 -19.42 1.33 6.20
C ARG A 150 -19.22 0.62 4.87
N GLY A 151 -17.97 0.42 4.44
CA GLY A 151 -17.66 -0.13 3.13
C GLY A 151 -18.04 0.80 1.99
N GLU A 152 -18.01 2.12 2.18
CA GLU A 152 -18.37 3.04 1.09
C GLU A 152 -17.21 3.26 0.10
N SER A 153 -15.97 3.07 0.56
CA SER A 153 -14.77 3.28 -0.24
C SER A 153 -13.73 2.17 -0.06
N VAL A 154 -12.97 1.92 -1.12
CA VAL A 154 -11.83 1.01 -1.14
C VAL A 154 -10.54 1.69 -1.60
N GLU A 155 -9.41 1.10 -1.24
CA GLU A 155 -8.06 1.59 -1.54
C GLU A 155 -7.17 0.44 -2.02
N ILE A 156 -6.41 0.65 -3.09
CA ILE A 156 -5.38 -0.30 -3.56
C ILE A 156 -4.16 -0.23 -2.64
N SER A 157 -3.60 -1.40 -2.31
CA SER A 157 -2.42 -1.57 -1.46
C SER A 157 -1.46 -2.62 -2.04
N ASP A 158 -0.31 -2.81 -1.37
CA ASP A 158 0.74 -3.77 -1.72
C ASP A 158 1.39 -3.55 -3.10
N PHE A 159 2.31 -2.59 -3.15
CA PHE A 159 3.09 -2.32 -4.36
C PHE A 159 4.41 -3.10 -4.40
N GLY A 160 4.54 -4.20 -3.63
CA GLY A 160 5.77 -5.00 -3.54
C GLY A 160 6.20 -5.62 -4.88
N CYS A 161 5.26 -5.84 -5.80
CA CYS A 161 5.49 -6.35 -7.15
C CYS A 161 5.39 -5.28 -8.25
N ALA A 162 5.12 -4.03 -7.88
CA ALA A 162 4.87 -2.97 -8.86
C ALA A 162 6.14 -2.65 -9.67
N ILE A 163 5.91 -2.25 -10.93
CA ILE A 163 6.95 -1.87 -11.88
C ILE A 163 6.75 -0.40 -12.24
N ASP A 164 7.82 0.39 -12.13
CA ASP A 164 7.86 1.75 -12.67
C ASP A 164 8.55 1.71 -14.04
N LEU A 165 7.78 1.83 -15.11
CA LEU A 165 8.27 1.75 -16.48
C LEU A 165 9.33 2.83 -16.80
N LYS A 166 9.42 3.91 -16.02
CA LYS A 166 10.44 4.95 -16.24
C LYS A 166 11.79 4.62 -15.59
N PHE A 167 11.80 3.73 -14.60
CA PHE A 167 13.00 3.39 -13.82
C PHE A 167 13.45 1.94 -13.99
N ASP A 168 12.50 1.00 -14.12
CA ASP A 168 12.81 -0.43 -14.31
C ASP A 168 13.15 -0.76 -15.77
N HIS A 169 12.89 0.14 -16.72
CA HIS A 169 13.44 0.06 -18.08
C HIS A 169 14.85 0.65 -18.16
N ASN A 170 15.84 -0.15 -17.76
CA ASN A 170 17.13 -0.09 -18.44
C ASN A 170 16.94 -0.83 -19.77
N PRO A 171 17.10 -0.20 -20.95
CA PRO A 171 16.86 -0.89 -22.21
C PRO A 171 17.96 -1.93 -22.41
N VAL A 172 17.68 -3.18 -22.03
CA VAL A 172 18.36 -4.34 -22.60
C VAL A 172 17.82 -4.55 -24.01
N VAL A 173 18.04 -3.56 -24.87
CA VAL A 173 17.79 -3.66 -26.32
C VAL A 173 18.89 -2.88 -27.05
N ASN A 174 20.15 -3.26 -26.81
CA ASN A 174 21.17 -3.14 -27.85
C ASN A 174 20.95 -4.29 -28.84
N VAL A 175 19.87 -4.22 -29.62
CA VAL A 175 19.79 -4.98 -30.86
C VAL A 175 20.39 -4.07 -31.93
N LYS A 176 21.60 -4.46 -32.35
CA LYS A 176 22.37 -3.84 -33.41
C LYS A 176 21.46 -3.40 -34.56
N LYS A 177 21.51 -2.12 -34.92
CA LYS A 177 21.14 -1.69 -36.27
C LYS A 177 22.02 -2.48 -37.24
N ILE A 178 21.38 -3.33 -38.03
CA ILE A 178 21.94 -3.89 -39.26
C ILE A 178 21.73 -2.83 -40.35
#